data_AF-A0A3L6PW71-F1
#
_entry.id   AF-A0A3L6PW71-F1
#
_cell.length_a   1.000
_cell.length_b   1.000
_cell.length_c   1.000
_cell.angle_alpha   90.00
_cell.angle_beta   90.00
_cell.angle_gamma   90.00
#
_symmetry.space_group_name_H-M   'P 1'
#
loop_
_entity.id
_entity.type
_entity.pdbx_description
1 polymer ?
#
loop_
_entity_poly.entity_id
_entity_poly.type
_entity_poly.pdbx_seq_one_letter_code
_entity_poly.pdbx_strand_id
1 'polypeptide(L)'
;MGGEIMWSCLKYIPHRLAGVAILAPVGNYWWSGFPPEVFEEAWYVQFPQDRRAVWVAHHLPWLTHWWNTQNLFPSSSVKGKNPIILSKEDLPLSQKFIDRTYKEQVRQLGEHDSLHRDMMVGFGKWSWSPLEMEKPFAGAGDGEVKVHLWHGVKDLFVPVQLSRYISKRLPWVIYHELPTAGHLFPVADGMPDVIVRSLLLGDE
;
A
#
# COMPACT_ATOMS: atom_id res chain seq x y z
N MET A 1 4.34 -2.90 -2.62
CA MET A 1 3.09 -3.34 -3.25
C MET A 1 2.69 -4.66 -2.61
N GLY A 2 1.39 -4.88 -2.47
CA GLY A 2 0.82 -6.06 -1.84
C GLY A 2 -0.13 -5.76 -0.68
N GLY A 3 -0.04 -4.60 -0.03
CA GLY A 3 -1.01 -4.24 1.03
C GLY A 3 -2.42 -4.07 0.49
N GLU A 4 -2.53 -3.51 -0.71
CA GLU A 4 -3.78 -3.27 -1.45
C GLU A 4 -4.56 -4.53 -1.80
N ILE A 5 -3.89 -5.69 -1.94
CA ILE A 5 -4.57 -6.95 -2.23
C ILE A 5 -5.47 -7.38 -1.08
N MET A 6 -5.21 -6.89 0.12
CA MET A 6 -6.03 -7.22 1.29
C MET A 6 -7.45 -6.70 1.16
N TRP A 7 -7.70 -5.62 0.41
CA TRP A 7 -9.05 -5.21 0.07
C TRP A 7 -9.79 -6.28 -0.74
N SER A 8 -9.10 -6.93 -1.69
CA SER A 8 -9.66 -8.05 -2.46
C SER A 8 -9.97 -9.24 -1.56
N CYS A 9 -9.08 -9.58 -0.62
CA CYS A 9 -9.32 -10.65 0.34
C CYS A 9 -10.57 -10.37 1.18
N LEU A 10 -10.70 -9.14 1.69
CA LEU A 10 -11.88 -8.71 2.46
C LEU A 10 -13.18 -8.78 1.63
N LYS A 11 -13.12 -8.48 0.33
CA LYS A 11 -14.30 -8.54 -0.55
C LYS A 11 -14.70 -9.97 -0.91
N TYR A 12 -13.75 -10.82 -1.28
CA TYR A 12 -14.05 -12.10 -1.92
C TYR A 12 -13.97 -13.31 -1.00
N ILE A 13 -13.13 -13.25 0.04
CA ILE A 13 -12.93 -14.36 0.97
C ILE A 13 -12.96 -13.91 2.44
N PRO A 14 -13.86 -13.00 2.88
CA PRO A 14 -13.87 -12.51 4.26
C PRO A 14 -14.01 -13.65 5.26
N HIS A 15 -14.83 -14.67 4.97
CA HIS A 15 -15.02 -15.86 5.81
C HIS A 15 -13.74 -16.69 6.06
N ARG A 16 -12.64 -16.44 5.34
CA ARG A 16 -11.34 -17.09 5.55
C ARG A 16 -10.37 -16.26 6.38
N LEU A 17 -10.79 -15.08 6.85
CA LEU A 17 -9.96 -14.12 7.55
C LEU A 17 -10.41 -14.02 9.01
N ALA A 18 -9.47 -14.18 9.94
CA ALA A 18 -9.68 -13.91 11.36
C ALA A 18 -9.42 -12.44 11.74
N GLY A 19 -8.88 -11.65 10.81
CA GLY A 19 -8.50 -10.26 10.98
C GLY A 19 -7.60 -9.83 9.83
N VAL A 20 -7.47 -8.51 9.63
CA VAL A 20 -6.57 -7.95 8.62
C VAL A 20 -5.85 -6.74 9.18
N ALA A 21 -4.52 -6.69 9.01
CA ALA A 21 -3.73 -5.49 9.19
C ALA A 21 -3.11 -5.07 7.86
N ILE A 22 -3.52 -3.92 7.33
CA ILE A 22 -3.05 -3.34 6.08
C ILE A 22 -2.05 -2.23 6.43
N LEU A 23 -0.80 -2.35 5.97
CA LEU A 23 0.30 -1.46 6.36
C LEU A 23 0.76 -0.62 5.17
N ALA A 24 0.66 0.71 5.28
CA ALA A 24 0.95 1.69 4.23
C ALA A 24 0.60 1.20 2.81
N PRO A 25 -0.66 0.77 2.57
CA PRO A 25 -1.03 0.15 1.31
C PRO A 25 -0.93 1.16 0.17
N VAL A 26 -0.35 0.73 -0.94
CA VAL A 26 -0.42 1.48 -2.19
C VAL A 26 -1.88 1.64 -2.60
N GLY A 27 -2.35 2.86 -2.81
CA GLY A 27 -3.70 3.07 -3.33
C GLY A 27 -3.72 3.09 -4.86
N ASN A 28 -4.78 2.56 -5.46
CA ASN A 28 -5.05 2.77 -6.88
C ASN A 28 -5.78 4.11 -7.07
N TYR A 29 -5.13 5.06 -7.73
CA TYR A 29 -5.67 6.40 -7.95
C TYR A 29 -6.95 6.41 -8.82
N TRP A 30 -7.24 5.32 -9.53
CA TRP A 30 -8.43 5.17 -10.37
C TRP A 30 -9.55 4.35 -9.73
N TRP A 31 -9.45 4.02 -8.43
CA TRP A 31 -10.60 3.45 -7.71
C TRP A 31 -11.78 4.42 -7.73
N SER A 32 -12.96 3.91 -8.08
CA SER A 32 -14.21 4.67 -8.03
C SER A 32 -14.53 5.13 -6.62
N GLY A 33 -15.18 6.28 -6.51
CA GLY A 33 -15.64 6.85 -5.23
C GLY A 33 -14.69 7.83 -4.56
N PHE A 34 -13.45 7.98 -5.03
CA PHE A 34 -12.61 9.09 -4.59
C PHE A 34 -13.13 10.41 -5.19
N PRO A 35 -13.33 11.47 -4.38
CA PRO A 35 -13.56 12.81 -4.88
C PRO A 35 -12.34 13.30 -5.67
N PRO A 36 -12.53 14.16 -6.70
CA PRO A 36 -11.44 14.72 -7.47
C PRO A 36 -10.36 15.39 -6.61
N GLU A 37 -10.74 16.04 -5.52
CA GLU A 37 -9.81 16.75 -4.63
C GLU A 37 -8.86 15.78 -3.91
N VAL A 38 -9.38 14.63 -3.46
CA VAL A 38 -8.60 13.59 -2.79
C VAL A 38 -7.65 12.91 -3.78
N PHE A 39 -8.14 12.66 -5.00
CA PHE A 39 -7.32 12.17 -6.09
C PHE A 39 -6.18 13.16 -6.39
N GLU A 40 -6.47 14.45 -6.58
CA GLU A 40 -5.47 15.45 -6.92
C GLU A 40 -4.41 15.60 -5.81
N GLU A 41 -4.83 15.67 -4.55
CA GLU A 41 -3.92 15.76 -3.41
C GLU A 41 -2.95 14.57 -3.36
N ALA A 42 -3.48 13.35 -3.51
CA ALA A 42 -2.67 12.13 -3.54
C ALA A 42 -1.83 12.01 -4.82
N TRP A 43 -2.36 12.43 -5.97
CA TRP A 43 -1.68 12.31 -7.25
C TRP A 43 -0.46 13.21 -7.30
N TYR A 44 -0.62 14.50 -6.98
CA TYR A 44 0.40 15.51 -7.18
C TYR A 44 1.50 15.54 -6.11
N VAL A 45 1.30 14.90 -4.95
CA VAL A 45 2.37 14.75 -3.94
C VAL A 45 3.44 13.73 -4.37
N GLN A 46 3.10 12.79 -5.26
CA GLN A 46 4.05 11.82 -5.80
C GLN A 46 5.13 12.50 -6.66
N PHE A 47 6.31 11.91 -6.65
CA PHE A 47 7.37 12.33 -7.56
C PHE A 47 6.95 12.18 -9.03
N PRO A 48 7.37 13.09 -9.94
CA PRO A 48 6.99 13.04 -11.34
C PRO A 48 7.26 11.71 -12.04
N GLN A 49 8.38 11.03 -11.72
CA GLN A 49 8.71 9.72 -12.29
C GLN A 49 7.74 8.62 -11.86
N ASP A 50 7.27 8.64 -10.60
CA ASP A 50 6.34 7.64 -10.09
C ASP A 50 4.95 7.85 -10.65
N ARG A 51 4.49 9.10 -10.74
CA ARG A 51 3.24 9.43 -11.44
C ARG A 51 3.23 8.87 -12.86
N ARG A 52 4.32 9.05 -13.62
CA ARG A 52 4.41 8.53 -14.98
C ARG A 52 4.45 7.00 -15.00
N ALA A 53 5.22 6.37 -14.11
CA ALA A 53 5.30 4.91 -14.03
C ALA A 53 3.94 4.28 -13.70
N VAL A 54 3.21 4.85 -12.74
CA VAL A 54 1.86 4.43 -12.36
C VAL A 54 0.86 4.70 -13.47
N TRP A 55 0.94 5.84 -14.14
CA TRP A 55 0.12 6.15 -15.31
C TRP A 55 0.33 5.14 -16.44
N VAL A 56 1.57 4.78 -16.74
CA VAL A 56 1.89 3.75 -17.74
C VAL A 56 1.34 2.40 -17.32
N ALA A 57 1.49 2.02 -16.05
CA ALA A 57 0.95 0.75 -15.53
C ALA A 57 -0.57 0.65 -15.73
N HIS A 58 -1.30 1.76 -15.56
CA HIS A 58 -2.75 1.80 -15.72
C HIS A 58 -3.20 1.83 -17.19
N HIS A 59 -2.61 2.73 -18.00
CA HIS A 59 -3.10 3.03 -19.35
C HIS A 59 -2.43 2.20 -20.44
N LEU A 60 -1.17 1.82 -20.25
CA LEU A 60 -0.35 1.08 -21.21
C LEU A 60 0.35 -0.10 -20.51
N PRO A 61 -0.39 -1.03 -19.87
CA PRO A 61 0.20 -2.08 -19.04
C PRO A 61 1.24 -2.92 -19.78
N TRP A 62 1.05 -3.16 -21.08
CA TRP A 62 2.02 -3.87 -21.94
C TRP A 62 3.39 -3.18 -22.04
N LEU A 63 3.48 -1.87 -21.77
CA LEU A 63 4.71 -1.09 -21.78
C LEU A 63 5.39 -1.03 -20.39
N THR A 64 4.71 -1.52 -19.34
CA THR A 64 5.17 -1.39 -17.93
C THR A 64 6.56 -1.95 -17.71
N HIS A 65 6.85 -3.12 -18.29
CA HIS A 65 8.17 -3.73 -18.17
C HIS A 65 9.25 -2.82 -18.76
N TRP A 66 9.10 -2.45 -20.03
CA TRP A 66 10.07 -1.61 -20.74
C TRP A 66 10.27 -0.26 -20.05
N TRP A 67 9.18 0.37 -19.60
CA TRP A 67 9.23 1.66 -18.91
C TRP A 67 10.12 1.64 -17.66
N ASN A 68 10.14 0.51 -16.94
CA ASN A 68 10.89 0.36 -15.69
C ASN A 68 12.27 -0.28 -15.85
N THR A 69 12.64 -0.75 -17.05
CA THR A 69 13.95 -1.34 -17.34
C THR A 69 14.82 -0.50 -18.27
N GLN A 70 14.24 0.45 -18.99
CA GLN A 70 15.00 1.41 -19.80
C GLN A 70 15.92 2.31 -18.95
N ASN A 71 16.94 2.91 -19.58
CA ASN A 71 17.95 3.80 -18.95
C ASN A 71 17.98 5.23 -19.51
N LEU A 72 17.01 5.61 -20.35
CA LEU A 72 16.88 6.94 -20.96
C LEU A 72 16.37 8.01 -19.99
N PHE A 73 15.57 7.60 -18.99
CA PHE A 73 15.04 8.47 -17.94
C PHE A 73 14.78 7.67 -16.67
N PRO A 74 14.60 8.33 -15.51
CA PRO A 74 14.33 7.64 -14.25
C PRO A 74 13.07 6.76 -14.33
N SER A 75 13.21 5.49 -13.96
CA SER A 75 12.08 4.58 -13.72
C SER A 75 11.37 4.93 -12.40
N SER A 76 10.39 4.13 -11.97
CA SER A 76 9.79 4.30 -10.64
C SER A 76 10.90 4.35 -9.57
N SER A 77 10.81 5.34 -8.68
CA SER A 77 11.77 5.56 -7.61
C SER A 77 11.84 4.37 -6.64
N VAL A 78 10.71 3.70 -6.40
CA VAL A 78 10.62 2.47 -5.58
C VAL A 78 11.40 1.33 -6.23
N LYS A 79 11.19 1.11 -7.54
CA LYS A 79 11.91 0.08 -8.31
C LYS A 79 13.41 0.40 -8.38
N GLY A 80 13.73 1.65 -8.70
CA GLY A 80 15.08 2.18 -8.81
C GLY A 80 15.81 2.33 -7.47
N LYS A 81 15.13 2.08 -6.34
CA LYS A 81 15.66 2.26 -4.97
C LYS A 81 16.24 3.66 -4.76
N ASN A 82 15.60 4.67 -5.34
CA ASN A 82 16.07 6.05 -5.25
C ASN A 82 15.85 6.56 -3.81
N PRO A 83 16.90 7.01 -3.10
CA PRO A 83 16.78 7.42 -1.70
C PRO A 83 15.84 8.62 -1.46
N ILE A 84 15.43 9.35 -2.51
CA ILE A 84 14.49 10.47 -2.42
C ILE A 84 13.13 10.08 -1.79
N ILE A 85 12.76 8.80 -1.83
CA ILE A 85 11.53 8.26 -1.23
C ILE A 85 11.66 7.91 0.25
N LEU A 86 12.86 8.03 0.83
CA LEU A 86 13.05 7.75 2.25
C LEU A 86 12.82 9.03 3.04
N SER A 87 11.83 9.00 3.94
CA SER A 87 11.68 10.07 4.93
C SER A 87 12.88 10.12 5.86
N LYS A 88 13.03 11.21 6.63
CA LYS A 88 14.06 11.32 7.66
C LYS A 88 14.00 10.15 8.66
N GLU A 89 12.80 9.68 8.94
CA GLU A 89 12.51 8.58 9.87
C GLU A 89 12.70 7.20 9.23
N ASP A 90 12.61 7.09 7.90
CA ASP A 90 12.93 5.86 7.16
C ASP A 90 14.43 5.63 7.00
N LEU A 91 15.25 6.69 6.96
CA LEU A 91 16.71 6.61 6.81
C LEU A 91 17.38 5.62 7.80
N PRO A 92 17.16 5.70 9.13
CA PRO A 92 17.76 4.76 10.07
C PRO A 92 17.22 3.32 9.93
N LEU A 93 16.05 3.13 9.32
CA LEU A 93 15.42 1.83 9.11
C LEU A 93 15.81 1.19 7.77
N SER A 94 16.36 1.99 6.85
CA SER A 94 16.68 1.58 5.49
C SER A 94 17.59 0.35 5.44
N GLN A 95 18.59 0.26 6.31
CA GLN A 95 19.52 -0.87 6.35
C GLN A 95 18.80 -2.16 6.73
N LYS A 96 17.92 -2.15 7.75
CA LYS A 96 17.09 -3.32 8.11
C LYS A 96 16.20 -3.77 6.96
N PHE A 97 15.62 -2.83 6.24
CA PHE A 97 14.82 -3.11 5.03
C PHE A 97 15.68 -3.64 3.87
N ILE A 98 16.94 -3.22 3.77
CA ILE A 98 17.88 -3.70 2.76
C ILE A 98 18.43 -5.09 3.14
N ASP A 99 18.61 -5.41 4.40
CA ASP A 99 19.26 -6.67 4.80
C ASP A 99 18.30 -7.84 4.98
N ARG A 100 17.06 -7.70 4.48
CA ARG A 100 16.08 -8.80 4.48
C ARG A 100 16.61 -10.01 3.72
N THR A 101 16.64 -11.15 4.41
CA THR A 101 17.21 -12.43 3.93
C THR A 101 16.39 -13.11 2.84
N TYR A 102 15.15 -12.66 2.60
CA TYR A 102 14.21 -13.27 1.66
C TYR A 102 14.07 -12.53 0.32
N LYS A 103 14.95 -11.57 0.02
CA LYS A 103 14.86 -10.72 -1.17
C LYS A 103 14.92 -11.50 -2.49
N GLU A 104 15.79 -12.48 -2.57
CA GLU A 104 15.97 -13.30 -3.78
C GLU A 104 14.75 -14.19 -4.02
N GLN A 105 14.15 -14.72 -2.96
CA GLN A 105 12.94 -15.53 -3.00
C GLN A 105 11.75 -14.73 -3.52
N VAL A 106 11.60 -13.47 -3.09
CA VAL A 106 10.54 -12.57 -3.58
C VAL A 106 10.71 -12.27 -5.07
N ARG A 107 11.94 -12.33 -5.60
CA ARG A 107 12.29 -12.02 -7.00
C ARG A 107 12.63 -13.26 -7.85
N GLN A 108 12.30 -14.45 -7.37
CA GLN A 108 12.72 -15.71 -8.01
C GLN A 108 12.21 -15.89 -9.45
N LEU A 109 11.12 -15.21 -9.82
CA LEU A 109 10.55 -15.22 -11.18
C LEU A 109 11.09 -14.08 -12.06
N GLY A 110 12.04 -13.29 -11.56
CA GLY A 110 12.60 -12.11 -12.23
C GLY A 110 11.79 -10.83 -12.00
N GLU A 111 12.37 -9.67 -12.36
CA GLU A 111 11.76 -8.36 -12.09
C GLU A 111 10.40 -8.18 -12.77
N HIS A 112 10.20 -8.79 -13.95
CA HIS A 112 8.94 -8.66 -14.66
C HIS A 112 7.80 -9.28 -13.85
N ASP A 113 7.91 -10.56 -13.52
CA ASP A 113 6.83 -11.29 -12.87
C ASP A 113 6.67 -10.92 -11.40
N SER A 114 7.77 -10.55 -10.73
CA SER A 114 7.74 -10.21 -9.29
C SER A 114 7.48 -8.74 -8.97
N LEU A 115 7.73 -7.78 -9.88
CA LEU A 115 7.58 -6.35 -9.59
C LEU A 115 6.70 -5.62 -10.59
N HIS A 116 6.99 -5.75 -11.89
CA HIS A 116 6.24 -5.02 -12.91
C HIS A 116 4.81 -5.53 -13.03
N ARG A 117 4.60 -6.84 -12.85
CA ARG A 117 3.26 -7.44 -12.82
C ARG A 117 2.45 -7.01 -11.61
N ASP A 118 3.07 -6.92 -10.44
CA ASP A 118 2.43 -6.34 -9.25
C ASP A 118 1.98 -4.90 -9.52
N MET A 119 2.80 -4.10 -10.22
CA MET A 119 2.44 -2.73 -10.58
C MET A 119 1.23 -2.69 -11.54
N MET A 120 1.20 -3.59 -12.53
CA MET A 120 0.07 -3.72 -13.45
C MET A 120 -1.22 -4.16 -12.73
N VAL A 121 -1.12 -5.02 -11.71
CA VAL A 121 -2.27 -5.47 -10.92
C VAL A 121 -2.74 -4.36 -9.98
N GLY A 122 -1.83 -3.77 -9.20
CA GLY A 122 -2.14 -2.75 -8.20
C GLY A 122 -2.76 -1.51 -8.82
N PHE A 123 -2.22 -1.02 -9.94
CA PHE A 123 -2.72 0.17 -10.64
C PHE A 123 -3.61 -0.15 -11.84
N GLY A 124 -3.93 -1.42 -12.08
CA GLY A 124 -4.78 -1.85 -13.18
C GLY A 124 -6.23 -1.37 -13.07
N LYS A 125 -7.07 -1.80 -14.01
CA LYS A 125 -8.50 -1.49 -14.00
C LYS A 125 -9.25 -2.48 -13.10
N TRP A 126 -9.56 -2.04 -11.89
CA TRP A 126 -10.39 -2.81 -10.96
C TRP A 126 -11.86 -2.59 -11.30
N SER A 127 -12.64 -3.67 -11.36
CA SER A 127 -14.09 -3.60 -11.62
C SER A 127 -14.91 -3.14 -10.41
N TRP A 128 -14.26 -2.78 -9.31
CA TRP A 128 -14.84 -2.41 -8.03
C TRP A 128 -13.84 -1.56 -7.22
N SER A 129 -14.31 -0.87 -6.19
CA SER A 129 -13.48 -0.06 -5.30
C SER A 129 -13.62 -0.46 -3.82
N PRO A 130 -12.55 -0.39 -3.00
CA PRO A 130 -12.65 -0.52 -1.55
C PRO A 130 -13.68 0.44 -0.93
N LEU A 131 -13.86 1.63 -1.53
CA LEU A 131 -14.77 2.67 -1.05
C LEU A 131 -16.27 2.31 -1.18
N GLU A 132 -16.57 1.24 -1.91
CA GLU A 132 -17.93 0.71 -2.14
C GLU A 132 -18.22 -0.51 -1.27
N MET A 133 -17.26 -0.93 -0.42
CA MET A 133 -17.42 -2.13 0.40
C MET A 133 -18.32 -1.87 1.60
N GLU A 134 -19.30 -2.76 1.78
CA GLU A 134 -20.00 -2.91 3.05
C GLU A 134 -19.11 -3.61 4.08
N LYS A 135 -19.50 -3.56 5.36
CA LYS A 135 -18.77 -4.22 6.46
C LYS A 135 -18.62 -5.72 6.11
N PRO A 136 -17.40 -6.22 5.86
CA PRO A 136 -17.19 -7.55 5.26
C PRO A 136 -17.58 -8.71 6.18
N PHE A 137 -17.75 -8.45 7.48
CA PHE A 137 -18.08 -9.43 8.51
C PHE A 137 -19.47 -9.19 9.12
N ALA A 138 -20.42 -8.64 8.35
CA ALA A 138 -21.79 -8.46 8.82
C ALA A 138 -22.41 -9.82 9.22
N GLY A 139 -22.69 -10.01 10.51
CA GLY A 139 -23.27 -11.23 11.07
C GLY A 139 -22.34 -12.08 11.93
N ALA A 140 -21.02 -11.84 11.88
CA ALA A 140 -20.12 -12.25 12.96
C ALA A 140 -20.38 -11.32 14.16
N GLY A 141 -20.29 -11.83 15.40
CA GLY A 141 -20.57 -11.01 16.58
C GLY A 141 -19.79 -9.70 16.55
N ASP A 142 -20.43 -8.59 16.96
CA ASP A 142 -19.76 -7.28 16.97
C ASP A 142 -18.46 -7.38 17.80
N GLY A 143 -17.31 -7.23 17.12
CA GLY A 143 -15.98 -7.27 17.73
C GLY A 143 -15.08 -8.46 17.35
N GLU A 144 -15.58 -9.47 16.63
CA GLU A 144 -14.80 -10.69 16.35
C GLU A 144 -13.69 -10.52 15.29
N VAL A 145 -13.92 -9.71 14.26
CA VAL A 145 -12.95 -9.54 13.17
C VAL A 145 -12.61 -8.07 12.94
N LYS A 146 -11.33 -7.74 13.13
CA LYS A 146 -10.81 -6.37 13.05
C LYS A 146 -10.08 -6.14 11.73
N VAL A 147 -10.33 -4.97 11.14
CA VAL A 147 -9.59 -4.49 9.96
C VAL A 147 -8.83 -3.24 10.35
N HIS A 148 -7.51 -3.37 10.49
CA HIS A 148 -6.62 -2.28 10.82
C HIS A 148 -5.98 -1.72 9.54
N LEU A 149 -5.92 -0.40 9.42
CA LEU A 149 -5.20 0.31 8.39
C LEU A 149 -4.15 1.21 9.04
N TRP A 150 -2.87 0.92 8.84
CA TRP A 150 -1.76 1.66 9.42
C TRP A 150 -1.06 2.50 8.35
N HIS A 151 -0.75 3.77 8.64
CA HIS A 151 -0.05 4.63 7.69
C HIS A 151 0.80 5.70 8.40
N GLY A 152 2.03 5.89 7.95
CA GLY A 152 2.92 6.95 8.41
C GLY A 152 2.66 8.30 7.73
N VAL A 153 2.54 9.38 8.49
CA VAL A 153 2.32 10.72 7.91
C VAL A 153 3.52 11.23 7.10
N LYS A 154 4.72 10.70 7.39
CA LYS A 154 5.96 11.03 6.67
C LYS A 154 6.26 10.05 5.54
N ASP A 155 5.32 9.18 5.18
CA ASP A 155 5.47 8.27 4.06
C ASP A 155 5.66 9.03 2.74
N LEU A 156 6.81 8.82 2.10
CA LEU A 156 7.13 9.40 0.79
C LEU A 156 7.08 8.35 -0.34
N PHE A 157 6.74 7.09 -0.04
CA PHE A 157 6.48 6.05 -1.04
C PHE A 157 5.03 6.12 -1.51
N VAL A 158 4.11 6.25 -0.56
CA VAL A 158 2.67 6.21 -0.79
C VAL A 158 2.01 7.42 -0.12
N PRO A 159 1.16 8.17 -0.83
CA PRO A 159 0.40 9.25 -0.24
C PRO A 159 -0.58 8.77 0.84
N VAL A 160 -0.45 9.30 2.05
CA VAL A 160 -1.34 9.01 3.20
C VAL A 160 -2.80 9.42 2.96
N GLN A 161 -3.02 10.37 2.04
CA GLN A 161 -4.32 10.94 1.68
C GLN A 161 -5.37 9.88 1.34
N LEU A 162 -4.99 8.87 0.56
CA LEU A 162 -5.92 7.81 0.15
C LEU A 162 -6.37 6.98 1.35
N SER A 163 -5.44 6.63 2.26
CA SER A 163 -5.76 5.90 3.49
C SER A 163 -6.66 6.72 4.42
N ARG A 164 -6.39 8.01 4.58
CA ARG A 164 -7.25 8.94 5.35
C ARG A 164 -8.67 9.02 4.81
N TYR A 165 -8.83 9.03 3.49
CA TYR A 165 -10.16 9.08 2.90
C TYR A 165 -10.89 7.73 3.02
N ILE A 166 -10.18 6.62 2.76
CA ILE A 166 -10.73 5.27 2.92
C ILE A 166 -11.24 5.06 4.35
N SER A 167 -10.47 5.43 5.38
CA SER A 167 -10.90 5.26 6.78
C SER A 167 -12.11 6.11 7.15
N LYS A 168 -12.23 7.32 6.62
CA LYS A 168 -13.45 8.15 6.79
C LYS A 168 -14.66 7.55 6.09
N ARG A 169 -14.47 6.96 4.90
CA ARG A 169 -15.54 6.37 4.10
C ARG A 169 -16.02 5.03 4.67
N LEU A 170 -15.12 4.25 5.25
CA LEU A 170 -15.34 2.91 5.78
C LEU A 170 -15.20 2.93 7.31
N PRO A 171 -16.27 3.28 8.07
CA PRO A 171 -16.18 3.46 9.52
C PRO A 171 -15.86 2.17 10.30
N TRP A 172 -15.91 1.01 9.64
CA TRP A 172 -15.51 -0.28 10.20
C TRP A 172 -14.00 -0.55 10.09
N VAL A 173 -13.23 0.31 9.42
CA VAL A 173 -11.77 0.26 9.38
C VAL A 173 -11.20 1.01 10.58
N ILE A 174 -10.39 0.32 11.37
CA ILE A 174 -9.65 0.91 12.49
C ILE A 174 -8.39 1.55 11.91
N TYR A 175 -8.36 2.88 11.87
CA TYR A 175 -7.27 3.63 11.25
C TYR A 175 -6.23 4.09 12.26
N HIS A 176 -4.99 3.71 11.98
CA HIS A 176 -3.80 3.98 12.77
C HIS A 176 -2.89 4.92 11.98
N GLU A 177 -3.03 6.22 12.23
CA GLU A 177 -2.16 7.24 11.65
C GLU A 177 -0.97 7.51 12.56
N LEU A 178 0.24 7.30 12.05
CA LEU A 178 1.48 7.48 12.80
C LEU A 178 2.10 8.85 12.47
N PRO A 179 2.01 9.87 13.35
CA PRO A 179 2.31 11.26 12.99
C PRO A 179 3.76 11.52 12.58
N THR A 180 4.69 10.70 13.09
CA THR A 180 6.13 10.84 12.89
C THR A 180 6.71 9.77 12.00
N ALA A 181 5.97 8.73 11.61
CA ALA A 181 6.54 7.59 10.91
C ALA A 181 6.55 7.78 9.38
N GLY A 182 7.57 7.24 8.72
CA GLY A 182 7.65 7.08 7.27
C GLY A 182 7.05 5.75 6.78
N HIS A 183 7.38 5.31 5.57
CA HIS A 183 6.86 4.07 4.97
C HIS A 183 7.41 2.82 5.65
N LEU A 184 8.64 2.89 6.18
CA LEU A 184 9.36 1.75 6.73
C LEU A 184 9.02 1.48 8.20
N PHE A 185 7.99 2.13 8.75
CA PHE A 185 7.53 1.89 10.12
C PHE A 185 7.34 0.39 10.48
N PRO A 186 6.90 -0.53 9.58
CA PRO A 186 6.73 -1.92 9.95
C PRO A 186 8.02 -2.64 10.34
N VAL A 187 9.20 -2.09 10.00
CA VAL A 187 10.51 -2.67 10.39
C VAL A 187 11.17 -1.91 11.54
N ALA A 188 10.49 -0.92 12.13
CA ALA A 188 10.95 -0.24 13.34
C ALA A 188 10.93 -1.20 14.54
N ASP A 189 11.82 -0.99 15.50
CA ASP A 189 11.93 -1.86 16.68
C ASP A 189 10.63 -1.86 17.49
N GLY A 190 10.12 -3.05 17.80
CA GLY A 190 8.86 -3.26 18.51
C GLY A 190 7.59 -3.08 17.68
N MET A 191 7.65 -2.43 16.51
CA MET A 191 6.46 -2.15 15.71
C MET A 191 5.76 -3.41 15.17
N PRO A 192 6.47 -4.47 14.71
CA PRO A 192 5.83 -5.74 14.36
C PRO A 192 4.97 -6.31 15.50
N ASP A 193 5.48 -6.29 16.73
CA ASP A 193 4.77 -6.80 17.91
C ASP A 193 3.54 -5.96 18.21
N VAL A 194 3.64 -4.63 18.10
CA VAL A 194 2.50 -3.71 18.26
C VAL A 194 1.42 -4.03 17.23
N ILE A 195 1.76 -4.13 15.95
CA ILE A 195 0.80 -4.41 14.87
C ILE A 195 0.11 -5.75 15.07
N VAL A 196 0.87 -6.80 15.40
CA VAL A 196 0.34 -8.15 15.61
C VAL A 196 -0.53 -8.19 16.87
N ARG A 197 -0.13 -7.53 17.96
CA ARG A 197 -0.94 -7.43 19.18
C ARG A 197 -2.23 -6.67 18.93
N SER A 198 -2.20 -5.53 18.26
CA SER A 198 -3.41 -4.79 17.87
C SER A 198 -4.36 -5.66 17.06
N LEU A 199 -3.84 -6.44 16.10
CA LEU A 199 -4.63 -7.35 15.30
C LEU A 199 -5.30 -8.47 16.12
N LEU A 200 -4.56 -9.08 17.07
CA LEU A 200 -5.01 -10.26 17.81
C LEU A 200 -5.80 -9.93 19.09
N LEU A 201 -5.40 -8.87 19.78
CA LEU A 201 -5.91 -8.50 21.11
C LEU A 201 -6.80 -7.25 21.02
N GLY A 202 -6.57 -6.40 20.02
CA GLY A 202 -7.16 -5.07 19.94
C GLY A 202 -6.25 -3.97 20.42
N ASP A 203 -6.75 -2.75 20.25
CA ASP A 203 -6.13 -1.55 20.79
C ASP A 203 -6.69 -1.35 22.20
N GLU A 204 -5.84 -1.41 23.23
CA GLU A 204 -6.17 -0.98 24.60
C GLU A 204 -6.15 0.55 24.71
#